data_AF-A0A3D2QHR7-F1
#
_entry.id   AF-A0A3D2QHR7-F1
#
_cell.length_a   1.000
_cell.length_b   1.000
_cell.length_c   1.000
_cell.angle_alpha   90.00
_cell.angle_beta   90.00
_cell.angle_gamma   90.00
#
_symmetry.space_group_name_H-M   'P 1'
#
loop_
_entity.id
_entity.type
_entity.pdbx_description
1 polymer ?
#
loop_
_entity_poly.entity_id
_entity_poly.type
_entity_poly.pdbx_seq_one_letter_code
_entity_poly.pdbx_strand_id
1 'polypeptide(L)'
;IRGKGDLIRELKAAAAKADKVYLATDPDREGEAISWHLAHILGINEKELCRIAFHEITSSAVKEALKHPRTIDMDMVDAQQTRRIIDRLVGYKLSPLLWRKVRKGLSAGRVQSVAVKIIADRDKEIEAFVPEEYWTVKVKLREEAKAPIFEADVVKKDGAKLELHTAAETVAVENDLQQAAYSVVNAVKKPVTRRPPAPFTTSTLQQEAAHRLNFTTRRTMLVAQQLYEGVSIGRTSVGLITYMRTDSTRLAAEALTSIREFVSQLFGGEYCPAKPNFFSNKNNAQDAHEA
;
A
#
# COMPACT_ATOMS: atom_id res chain seq x y z
N ILE A 1 -31.21 -7.64 9.21
CA ILE A 1 -29.97 -7.08 9.82
C ILE A 1 -30.35 -6.43 11.15
N ARG A 2 -29.81 -6.88 12.28
CA ARG A 2 -30.12 -6.32 13.60
C ARG A 2 -29.64 -4.85 13.64
N GLY A 3 -30.49 -3.91 14.03
CA GLY A 3 -30.14 -2.50 14.17
C GLY A 3 -30.22 -1.61 12.92
N LYS A 4 -30.59 -2.14 11.73
CA LYS A 4 -30.78 -1.34 10.50
C LYS A 4 -32.23 -1.28 10.00
N GLY A 5 -33.21 -1.61 10.86
CA GLY A 5 -34.62 -1.69 10.46
C GLY A 5 -35.20 -0.36 10.00
N ASP A 6 -34.93 0.72 10.74
CA ASP A 6 -35.46 2.06 10.43
C ASP A 6 -34.87 2.63 9.15
N LEU A 7 -33.55 2.51 8.96
CA LEU A 7 -32.88 2.89 7.71
C LEU A 7 -33.47 2.17 6.49
N ILE A 8 -33.73 0.85 6.60
CA ILE A 8 -34.35 0.09 5.50
C ILE A 8 -35.76 0.62 5.19
N ARG A 9 -36.52 0.98 6.21
CA ARG A 9 -37.88 1.52 6.06
C ARG A 9 -37.84 2.87 5.34
N GLU A 10 -36.92 3.75 5.73
CA GLU A 10 -36.71 5.04 5.08
C GLU A 10 -36.31 4.89 3.61
N LEU A 11 -35.35 4.01 3.32
CA LEU A 11 -34.91 3.75 1.95
C LEU A 11 -36.04 3.19 1.08
N LYS A 12 -36.87 2.27 1.60
CA LYS A 12 -38.05 1.75 0.88
C LYS A 12 -39.07 2.85 0.59
N ALA A 13 -39.35 3.71 1.57
CA ALA A 13 -40.28 4.82 1.40
C ALA A 13 -39.79 5.86 0.39
N ALA A 14 -38.48 6.13 0.35
CA ALA A 14 -37.86 7.01 -0.64
C ALA A 14 -37.88 6.38 -2.05
N ALA A 15 -37.51 5.10 -2.16
CA ALA A 15 -37.50 4.37 -3.43
C ALA A 15 -38.90 4.30 -4.06
N ALA A 16 -39.95 4.09 -3.27
CA ALA A 16 -41.33 4.07 -3.76
C ALA A 16 -41.82 5.41 -4.33
N LYS A 17 -41.17 6.53 -4.01
CA LYS A 17 -41.50 7.87 -4.51
C LYS A 17 -40.60 8.33 -5.66
N ALA A 18 -39.52 7.60 -5.95
CA ALA A 18 -38.55 7.98 -6.95
C ALA A 18 -38.90 7.36 -8.30
N ASP A 19 -38.80 8.14 -9.38
CA ASP A 19 -38.97 7.60 -10.74
C ASP A 19 -37.85 6.62 -11.11
N LYS A 20 -36.66 6.81 -10.54
CA LYS A 20 -35.49 5.97 -10.77
C LYS A 20 -34.59 5.95 -9.54
N VAL A 21 -34.03 4.77 -9.24
CA VAL A 21 -33.06 4.58 -8.15
C VAL A 21 -31.70 4.21 -8.73
N TYR A 22 -30.66 4.91 -8.26
CA TYR A 22 -29.27 4.60 -8.58
C TYR A 22 -28.53 4.11 -7.33
N LEU A 23 -27.80 3.01 -7.49
CA LEU A 23 -26.94 2.38 -6.51
C LEU A 23 -25.52 2.85 -6.78
N ALA A 24 -25.02 3.73 -5.91
CA ALA A 24 -23.74 4.44 -6.07
C ALA A 24 -22.73 4.03 -4.99
N THR A 25 -22.59 2.73 -4.74
CA THR A 25 -21.61 2.19 -3.79
C THR A 25 -20.18 2.21 -4.38
N ASP A 26 -19.18 2.00 -3.53
CA ASP A 26 -17.78 1.89 -3.94
C ASP A 26 -17.58 0.93 -5.13
N PRO A 27 -16.59 1.19 -6.01
CA PRO A 27 -16.35 0.41 -7.21
C PRO A 27 -15.58 -0.90 -6.94
N ASP A 28 -15.79 -1.54 -5.78
CA ASP A 28 -15.18 -2.83 -5.42
C ASP A 28 -16.24 -3.94 -5.24
N ARG A 29 -15.79 -5.18 -5.04
CA ARG A 29 -16.71 -6.32 -4.85
C ARG A 29 -17.60 -6.20 -3.61
N GLU A 30 -17.16 -5.48 -2.57
CA GLU A 30 -17.96 -5.26 -1.36
C GLU A 30 -19.09 -4.27 -1.66
N GLY A 31 -18.77 -3.19 -2.38
CA GLY A 31 -19.74 -2.23 -2.90
C GLY A 31 -20.75 -2.88 -3.83
N GLU A 32 -20.32 -3.79 -4.70
CA GLU A 32 -21.22 -4.54 -5.59
C GLU A 32 -22.19 -5.44 -4.82
N ALA A 33 -21.69 -6.18 -3.82
CA ALA A 33 -22.53 -7.01 -2.95
C ALA A 33 -23.51 -6.17 -2.10
N ILE A 34 -23.12 -4.97 -1.66
CA ILE A 34 -24.01 -4.01 -0.98
C ILE A 34 -25.11 -3.55 -1.94
N SER A 35 -24.76 -3.18 -3.18
CA SER A 35 -25.73 -2.81 -4.21
C SER A 35 -26.71 -3.93 -4.49
N TRP A 36 -26.25 -5.17 -4.63
CA TRP A 36 -27.11 -6.34 -4.81
C TRP A 36 -28.07 -6.55 -3.63
N HIS A 37 -27.58 -6.47 -2.40
CA HIS A 37 -28.43 -6.56 -1.21
C HIS A 37 -29.47 -5.41 -1.16
N LEU A 38 -29.09 -4.19 -1.52
CA LEU A 38 -30.00 -3.05 -1.58
C LEU A 38 -31.06 -3.24 -2.68
N ALA A 39 -30.66 -3.68 -3.88
CA ALA A 39 -31.59 -3.97 -4.97
C ALA A 39 -32.65 -4.98 -4.54
N HIS A 40 -32.24 -6.09 -3.92
CA HIS A 40 -33.16 -7.10 -3.40
C HIS A 40 -34.10 -6.54 -2.32
N ILE A 41 -33.59 -5.73 -1.39
CA ILE A 41 -34.41 -5.11 -0.33
C ILE A 41 -35.43 -4.13 -0.92
N LEU A 42 -35.02 -3.34 -1.91
CA LEU A 42 -35.82 -2.29 -2.54
C LEU A 42 -36.74 -2.81 -3.66
N GLY A 43 -36.61 -4.08 -4.05
CA GLY A 43 -37.40 -4.68 -5.14
C GLY A 43 -36.95 -4.25 -6.54
N ILE A 44 -35.71 -3.78 -6.68
CA ILE A 44 -35.11 -3.38 -7.97
C ILE A 44 -34.58 -4.63 -8.66
N ASN A 45 -34.88 -4.80 -9.94
CA ASN A 45 -34.34 -5.91 -10.73
C ASN A 45 -32.84 -5.69 -11.00
N GLU A 46 -32.00 -6.68 -10.70
CA GLU A 46 -30.55 -6.61 -10.90
C GLU A 46 -30.13 -6.42 -12.37
N LYS A 47 -31.03 -6.72 -13.32
CA LYS A 47 -30.86 -6.50 -14.76
C LYS A 47 -31.21 -5.07 -15.21
N GLU A 48 -31.75 -4.24 -14.33
CA GLU A 48 -31.97 -2.83 -14.64
C GLU A 48 -30.66 -2.04 -14.57
N LEU A 49 -30.58 -0.97 -15.36
CA LEU A 49 -29.46 -0.02 -15.33
C LEU A 49 -29.57 0.87 -14.09
N CYS A 50 -29.29 0.28 -12.94
CA CYS A 50 -29.42 0.88 -11.61
C CYS A 50 -28.08 1.10 -10.91
N ARG A 51 -26.95 0.62 -11.45
CA ARG A 51 -25.62 0.72 -10.82
C ARG A 51 -24.78 1.81 -11.49
N ILE A 52 -24.25 2.74 -10.70
CA ILE A 52 -23.27 3.74 -11.16
C ILE A 52 -21.99 3.61 -10.34
N ALA A 53 -20.82 3.72 -10.96
CA ALA A 53 -19.54 3.60 -10.29
C ALA A 53 -18.62 4.75 -10.71
N PHE A 54 -17.86 5.28 -9.77
CA PHE A 54 -16.85 6.32 -9.99
C PHE A 54 -15.68 6.07 -9.03
N HIS A 55 -14.48 6.51 -9.44
CA HIS A 55 -13.23 6.31 -8.68
C HIS A 55 -12.79 7.58 -7.93
N GLU A 56 -13.51 8.67 -8.11
CA GLU A 56 -13.33 9.95 -7.44
C GLU A 56 -14.69 10.64 -7.28
N ILE A 57 -14.83 11.46 -6.25
CA ILE A 57 -16.08 12.20 -5.98
C ILE A 57 -15.92 13.64 -6.50
N THR A 58 -15.98 13.76 -7.82
CA THR A 58 -15.95 15.04 -8.56
C THR A 58 -17.25 15.27 -9.31
N SER A 59 -17.60 16.53 -9.60
CA SER A 59 -18.85 16.84 -10.34
C SER A 59 -18.85 16.21 -11.74
N SER A 60 -17.70 16.18 -12.41
CA SER A 60 -17.50 15.54 -13.71
C SER A 60 -17.70 14.02 -13.61
N ALA A 61 -17.00 13.35 -12.68
CA ALA A 61 -17.08 11.90 -12.54
C ALA A 61 -18.50 11.41 -12.20
N VAL A 62 -19.20 12.10 -11.29
CA VAL A 62 -20.58 11.74 -10.93
C VAL A 62 -21.54 11.94 -12.09
N LYS A 63 -21.44 13.06 -12.82
CA LYS A 63 -22.28 13.31 -14.00
C LYS A 63 -22.04 12.28 -15.09
N GLU A 64 -20.78 11.88 -15.31
CA GLU A 64 -20.44 10.87 -16.30
C GLU A 64 -20.97 9.49 -15.92
N ALA A 65 -20.82 9.10 -14.64
CA ALA A 65 -21.36 7.84 -14.13
C ALA A 65 -22.90 7.78 -14.26
N LEU A 66 -23.60 8.91 -14.11
CA LEU A 66 -25.06 8.98 -14.30
C LEU A 66 -25.50 8.84 -15.76
N LYS A 67 -24.65 9.18 -16.74
CA LYS A 67 -24.94 8.97 -18.17
C LYS A 67 -24.76 7.51 -18.59
N HIS A 68 -23.90 6.78 -17.89
CA HIS A 68 -23.53 5.40 -18.20
C HIS A 68 -23.85 4.44 -17.05
N PRO A 69 -25.12 4.34 -16.60
CA PRO A 69 -25.49 3.34 -15.61
C PRO A 69 -25.34 1.94 -16.22
N ARG A 70 -24.94 0.99 -15.39
CA ARG A 70 -24.82 -0.42 -15.72
C ARG A 70 -25.74 -1.29 -14.86
N THR A 71 -25.82 -2.57 -15.19
CA THR A 71 -26.43 -3.58 -14.33
C THR A 71 -25.49 -3.94 -13.20
N ILE A 72 -26.02 -4.64 -12.20
CA ILE A 72 -25.21 -5.24 -11.14
C ILE A 72 -24.34 -6.35 -11.74
N ASP A 73 -23.06 -6.36 -11.38
CA ASP A 73 -22.11 -7.40 -11.79
C ASP A 73 -22.23 -8.60 -10.84
N MET A 74 -22.90 -9.65 -11.31
CA MET A 74 -23.14 -10.84 -10.51
C MET A 74 -21.87 -11.66 -10.24
N ASP A 75 -20.86 -11.60 -11.10
CA ASP A 75 -19.58 -12.28 -10.86
C ASP A 75 -18.84 -11.66 -9.67
N MET A 76 -18.87 -10.33 -9.56
CA MET A 76 -18.33 -9.60 -8.40
C MET A 76 -19.10 -9.91 -7.12
N VAL A 77 -20.44 -10.00 -7.20
CA VAL A 77 -21.30 -10.39 -6.08
C VAL A 77 -20.97 -11.81 -5.62
N ASP A 78 -20.93 -12.77 -6.54
CA ASP A 78 -20.66 -14.18 -6.24
C ASP A 78 -19.25 -14.38 -5.69
N ALA A 79 -18.26 -13.62 -6.19
CA ALA A 79 -16.91 -13.61 -5.61
C ALA A 79 -16.91 -13.12 -4.15
N GLN A 80 -17.67 -12.06 -3.84
CA GLN A 80 -17.80 -11.55 -2.47
C GLN A 80 -18.52 -12.56 -1.56
N GLN A 81 -19.63 -13.14 -2.03
CA GLN A 81 -20.40 -14.14 -1.28
C GLN A 81 -19.57 -15.39 -1.02
N THR A 82 -18.86 -15.89 -2.03
CA THR A 82 -17.95 -17.04 -1.92
C THR A 82 -16.90 -16.79 -0.84
N ARG A 83 -16.23 -15.63 -0.86
CA ARG A 83 -15.28 -15.24 0.19
C ARG A 83 -15.93 -15.25 1.57
N ARG A 84 -17.10 -14.63 1.72
CA ARG A 84 -17.85 -14.55 2.98
C ARG A 84 -18.25 -15.93 3.51
N ILE A 85 -18.68 -16.85 2.64
CA ILE A 85 -19.05 -18.22 2.99
C ILE A 85 -17.81 -19.01 3.43
N ILE A 86 -16.71 -18.94 2.67
CA ILE A 86 -15.47 -19.66 3.00
C ILE A 86 -14.93 -19.21 4.36
N ASP A 87 -14.81 -17.90 4.59
CA ASP A 87 -14.32 -17.37 5.86
C ASP A 87 -15.24 -17.81 7.03
N ARG A 88 -16.54 -17.95 6.77
CA ARG A 88 -17.50 -18.46 7.74
C ARG A 88 -17.35 -19.95 8.04
N LEU A 89 -17.14 -20.77 7.01
CA LEU A 89 -16.91 -22.21 7.16
C LEU A 89 -15.63 -22.47 7.98
N VAL A 90 -14.55 -21.75 7.69
CA VAL A 90 -13.30 -21.86 8.45
C VAL A 90 -13.52 -21.45 9.90
N GLY A 91 -14.13 -20.29 10.14
CA GLY A 91 -14.39 -19.79 11.48
C GLY A 91 -15.24 -20.74 12.33
N TYR A 92 -16.38 -21.21 11.80
CA TYR A 92 -17.28 -22.10 12.54
C TYR A 92 -16.71 -23.51 12.76
N LYS A 93 -15.95 -24.05 11.81
CA LYS A 93 -15.40 -25.42 11.96
C LYS A 93 -14.15 -25.45 12.83
N LEU A 94 -13.25 -24.47 12.70
CA LEU A 94 -11.94 -24.50 13.38
C LEU A 94 -11.95 -23.84 14.76
N SER A 95 -12.75 -22.80 15.01
CA SER A 95 -12.73 -22.12 16.33
C SER A 95 -13.10 -23.07 17.49
N PRO A 96 -14.11 -23.96 17.38
CA PRO A 96 -14.40 -24.94 18.44
C PRO A 96 -13.25 -25.91 18.72
N LEU A 97 -12.47 -26.25 17.69
CA LEU A 97 -11.28 -27.08 17.85
C LEU A 97 -10.19 -26.34 18.64
N LEU A 98 -9.95 -25.06 18.32
CA LEU A 98 -9.01 -24.21 19.06
C LEU A 98 -9.43 -24.04 20.52
N TRP A 99 -10.73 -23.95 20.81
CA TRP A 99 -11.23 -23.87 22.19
C TRP A 99 -10.93 -25.11 23.00
N ARG A 100 -11.03 -26.28 22.37
CA ARG A 100 -10.75 -27.59 23.00
C ARG A 100 -9.26 -27.87 23.17
N LYS A 101 -8.41 -27.39 22.25
CA LYS A 101 -6.99 -27.77 22.18
C LYS A 101 -6.02 -26.70 22.65
N VAL A 102 -6.44 -25.43 22.70
CA VAL A 102 -5.57 -24.30 23.03
C VAL A 102 -6.17 -23.46 24.16
N ARG A 103 -7.23 -22.68 23.86
CA ARG A 103 -7.89 -21.80 24.83
C ARG A 103 -9.29 -21.42 24.36
N LYS A 104 -10.27 -21.45 25.27
CA LYS A 104 -11.63 -20.94 25.01
C LYS A 104 -11.60 -19.47 24.61
N GLY A 105 -12.41 -19.09 23.62
CA GLY A 105 -12.53 -17.70 23.14
C GLY A 105 -11.61 -17.33 21.97
N LEU A 106 -10.73 -18.23 21.51
CA LEU A 106 -9.91 -18.00 20.32
C LEU A 106 -10.74 -18.06 19.02
N SER A 107 -10.38 -17.26 18.03
CA SER A 107 -10.99 -17.30 16.70
C SER A 107 -10.02 -17.90 15.68
N ALA A 108 -10.53 -18.78 14.83
CA ALA A 108 -9.82 -19.21 13.62
C ALA A 108 -10.17 -18.29 12.46
N GLY A 109 -9.16 -17.79 11.76
CA GLY A 109 -9.34 -16.93 10.59
C GLY A 109 -8.42 -17.37 9.46
N ARG A 110 -8.99 -17.70 8.30
CA ARG A 110 -8.26 -18.27 7.15
C ARG A 110 -7.01 -17.46 6.77
N VAL A 111 -7.14 -16.14 6.69
CA VAL A 111 -6.03 -15.23 6.35
C VAL A 111 -5.25 -14.78 7.59
N GLN A 112 -5.95 -14.54 8.71
CA GLN A 112 -5.33 -14.08 9.96
C GLN A 112 -4.33 -15.09 10.51
N SER A 113 -4.65 -16.38 10.48
CA SER A 113 -3.75 -17.44 10.96
C SER A 113 -2.45 -17.53 10.14
N VAL A 114 -2.51 -17.26 8.83
CA VAL A 114 -1.30 -17.20 7.98
C VAL A 114 -0.45 -15.99 8.32
N ALA A 115 -1.06 -14.81 8.55
CA ALA A 115 -0.33 -13.62 8.98
C ALA A 115 0.35 -13.83 10.34
N VAL A 116 -0.34 -14.45 11.31
CA VAL A 116 0.25 -14.83 12.60
C VAL A 116 1.41 -15.82 12.41
N LYS A 117 1.28 -16.77 11.48
CA LYS A 117 2.35 -17.72 11.17
C LYS A 117 3.61 -17.00 10.69
N ILE A 118 3.51 -16.02 9.80
CA ILE A 118 4.66 -15.25 9.31
C ILE A 118 5.43 -14.58 10.47
N ILE A 119 4.70 -14.00 11.43
CA ILE A 119 5.30 -13.37 12.61
C ILE A 119 5.95 -14.43 13.51
N ALA A 120 5.25 -15.53 13.78
CA ALA A 120 5.76 -16.60 14.63
C ALA A 120 6.98 -17.32 14.02
N ASP A 121 7.05 -17.46 12.69
CA ASP A 121 8.21 -18.01 12.01
C ASP A 121 9.42 -17.07 12.14
N ARG A 122 9.21 -15.75 11.96
CA ARG A 122 10.28 -14.75 12.18
C ARG A 122 10.77 -14.73 13.63
N ASP A 123 9.86 -14.88 14.58
CA ASP A 123 10.22 -14.94 16.01
C ASP A 123 11.12 -16.15 16.29
N LYS A 124 10.79 -17.31 15.73
CA LYS A 124 11.65 -18.51 15.81
C LYS A 124 13.00 -18.34 15.12
N GLU A 125 13.05 -17.64 13.98
CA GLU A 125 14.32 -17.31 13.32
C GLU A 125 15.20 -16.44 14.24
N ILE A 126 14.61 -15.51 14.99
CA ILE A 126 15.32 -14.65 15.94
C ILE A 126 15.78 -15.47 17.16
N GLU A 127 14.93 -16.34 17.71
CA GLU A 127 15.29 -17.22 18.84
C GLU A 127 16.40 -18.22 18.49
N ALA A 128 16.39 -18.73 17.25
CA ALA A 128 17.40 -19.66 16.75
C ALA A 128 18.69 -18.98 16.28
N PHE A 129 18.72 -17.64 16.23
CA PHE A 129 19.89 -16.89 15.79
C PHE A 129 21.00 -16.97 16.85
N VAL A 130 22.15 -17.52 16.47
CA VAL A 130 23.37 -17.53 17.29
C VAL A 130 24.24 -16.37 16.81
N PRO A 131 24.40 -15.28 17.58
CA PRO A 131 25.24 -14.17 17.17
C PRO A 131 26.70 -14.60 17.08
N GLU A 132 27.35 -14.21 15.99
CA GLU A 132 28.79 -14.39 15.80
C GLU A 132 29.49 -13.04 15.95
N GLU A 133 30.55 -13.02 16.75
CA GLU A 133 31.38 -11.83 16.93
C GLU A 133 32.12 -11.53 15.63
N TYR A 134 32.05 -10.27 15.19
CA TYR A 134 32.86 -9.77 14.10
C TYR A 134 33.30 -8.33 14.36
N TRP A 135 34.46 -7.98 13.82
CA TRP A 135 35.04 -6.65 13.95
C TRP A 135 35.26 -6.01 12.58
N THR A 136 35.16 -4.68 12.54
CA THR A 136 35.49 -3.88 11.37
C THR A 136 36.52 -2.84 11.76
N VAL A 137 37.57 -2.67 10.95
CA VAL A 137 38.57 -1.62 11.15
C VAL A 137 38.33 -0.50 10.15
N LYS A 138 38.27 0.73 10.64
CA LYS A 138 38.18 1.96 9.83
C LYS A 138 39.44 2.77 9.98
N VAL A 139 39.93 3.33 8.87
CA VAL A 139 41.09 4.23 8.86
C VAL A 139 40.64 5.63 8.49
N LYS A 140 41.13 6.63 9.22
CA LYS A 140 40.92 8.05 8.89
C LYS A 140 42.05 8.54 8.01
N LEU A 141 41.72 8.93 6.79
CA LEU A 141 42.67 9.32 5.76
C LEU A 141 42.41 10.76 5.31
N ARG A 142 43.46 11.43 4.83
CA ARG A 142 43.41 12.72 4.15
C ARG A 142 44.52 12.75 3.11
N GLU A 143 44.28 13.41 1.98
CA GLU A 143 45.26 13.54 0.89
C GLU A 143 46.42 14.46 1.30
N GLU A 144 46.10 15.61 1.89
CA GLU A 144 47.06 16.59 2.36
C GLU A 144 46.65 17.13 3.74
N ALA A 145 47.54 17.87 4.42
CA ALA A 145 47.32 18.37 5.78
C ALA A 145 46.04 19.21 5.94
N LYS A 146 45.62 19.93 4.87
CA LYS A 146 44.44 20.80 4.85
C LYS A 146 43.20 20.15 4.21
N ALA A 147 43.32 18.94 3.65
CA ALA A 147 42.21 18.25 3.02
C ALA A 147 41.23 17.71 4.08
N PRO A 148 39.92 17.60 3.75
CA PRO A 148 38.96 16.93 4.61
C PRO A 148 39.38 15.50 4.93
N ILE A 149 39.17 15.09 6.19
CA ILE A 149 39.35 13.70 6.59
C ILE A 149 38.17 12.88 6.09
N PHE A 150 38.44 11.70 5.56
CA PHE A 150 37.43 10.69 5.23
C PHE A 150 37.78 9.36 5.88
N GLU A 151 36.78 8.50 6.05
CA GLU A 151 36.95 7.15 6.59
C GLU A 151 36.98 6.12 5.46
N ALA A 152 37.87 5.14 5.60
CA ALA A 152 37.95 3.98 4.72
C ALA A 152 37.82 2.69 5.54
N ASP A 153 36.93 1.80 5.11
CA ASP A 153 36.80 0.45 5.68
C ASP A 153 37.95 -0.44 5.17
N VAL A 154 38.56 -1.19 6.10
CA VAL A 154 39.56 -2.21 5.76
C VAL A 154 38.84 -3.47 5.34
N VAL A 155 38.87 -3.78 4.04
CA VAL A 155 38.07 -4.87 3.46
C VAL A 155 38.88 -6.11 3.10
N LYS A 156 40.21 -5.98 2.97
CA LYS A 156 41.11 -7.05 2.54
C LYS A 156 42.46 -6.98 3.23
N LYS A 157 43.08 -8.15 3.44
CA LYS A 157 44.49 -8.32 3.82
C LYS A 157 45.10 -9.36 2.87
N ASP A 158 46.25 -9.06 2.29
CA ASP A 158 46.97 -9.95 1.35
C ASP A 158 46.12 -10.48 0.18
N GLY A 159 45.21 -9.64 -0.33
CA GLY A 159 44.32 -9.98 -1.45
C GLY A 159 43.06 -10.77 -1.07
N ALA A 160 43.00 -11.33 0.14
CA ALA A 160 41.83 -12.04 0.67
C ALA A 160 40.87 -11.09 1.41
N LYS A 161 39.57 -11.44 1.44
CA LYS A 161 38.58 -10.72 2.25
C LYS A 161 38.99 -10.83 3.72
N LEU A 162 39.00 -9.70 4.41
CA LEU A 162 39.31 -9.66 5.83
C LEU A 162 38.05 -9.94 6.64
N GLU A 163 38.09 -10.98 7.46
CA GLU A 163 37.08 -11.32 8.46
C GLU A 163 37.78 -11.40 9.81
N LEU A 164 37.32 -10.59 10.77
CA LEU A 164 37.90 -10.47 12.10
C LEU A 164 36.87 -10.95 13.09
N HIS A 165 37.19 -11.96 13.88
CA HIS A 165 36.28 -12.59 14.84
C HIS A 165 36.68 -12.31 16.29
N THR A 166 37.85 -11.71 16.52
CA THR A 166 38.34 -11.41 17.87
C THR A 166 39.01 -10.04 17.97
N ALA A 167 39.06 -9.51 19.20
CA ALA A 167 39.81 -8.30 19.51
C ALA A 167 41.32 -8.43 19.21
N ALA A 168 41.91 -9.61 19.41
CA ALA A 168 43.33 -9.83 19.16
C ALA A 168 43.69 -9.73 17.67
N GLU A 169 42.87 -10.32 16.79
CA GLU A 169 43.02 -10.19 15.34
C GLU A 169 42.87 -8.72 14.90
N THR A 170 41.91 -8.01 15.51
CA THR A 170 41.65 -6.59 15.23
C THR A 170 42.83 -5.70 15.61
N VAL A 171 43.41 -5.90 16.80
CA VAL A 171 44.60 -5.15 17.28
C VAL A 171 45.82 -5.44 16.40
N ALA A 172 45.99 -6.68 15.94
CA ALA A 172 47.08 -7.00 15.01
C ALA A 172 46.95 -6.22 13.70
N VAL A 173 45.76 -6.18 13.11
CA VAL A 173 45.48 -5.40 11.90
C VAL A 173 45.65 -3.90 12.15
N GLU A 174 45.21 -3.38 13.30
CA GLU A 174 45.39 -1.97 13.66
C GLU A 174 46.88 -1.59 13.72
N ASN A 175 47.70 -2.40 14.39
CA ASN A 175 49.14 -2.17 14.50
C ASN A 175 49.82 -2.16 13.13
N ASP A 176 49.46 -3.10 12.25
CA ASP A 176 49.96 -3.15 10.87
C ASP A 176 49.61 -1.85 10.11
N LEU A 177 48.37 -1.37 10.28
CA LEU A 177 47.84 -0.20 9.60
C LEU A 177 48.39 1.13 10.12
N GLN A 178 48.73 1.23 11.41
CA GLN A 178 49.35 2.44 11.98
C GLN A 178 50.73 2.72 11.37
N GLN A 179 51.43 1.68 10.94
CA GLN A 179 52.75 1.78 10.32
C GLN A 179 52.70 1.82 8.79
N ALA A 180 51.52 1.62 8.20
CA ALA A 180 51.35 1.53 6.76
C ALA A 180 51.37 2.91 6.08
N ALA A 181 51.91 2.93 4.86
CA ALA A 181 51.72 4.04 3.92
C ALA A 181 50.48 3.77 3.06
N TYR A 182 49.63 4.78 2.92
CA TYR A 182 48.38 4.68 2.16
C TYR A 182 48.57 5.28 0.77
N SER A 183 48.08 4.59 -0.25
CA SER A 183 48.02 5.10 -1.61
C SER A 183 46.70 4.71 -2.28
N VAL A 184 46.23 5.56 -3.18
CA VAL A 184 45.02 5.27 -3.95
C VAL A 184 45.39 4.37 -5.12
N VAL A 185 44.99 3.09 -5.04
CA VAL A 185 45.23 2.10 -6.11
C VAL A 185 44.23 2.26 -7.25
N ASN A 186 43.00 2.67 -6.94
CA ASN A 186 41.94 2.85 -7.94
C ASN A 186 40.91 3.88 -7.45
N ALA A 187 40.48 4.77 -8.35
CA ALA A 187 39.42 5.74 -8.10
C ALA A 187 38.42 5.71 -9.27
N VAL A 188 37.16 5.39 -8.98
CA VAL A 188 36.12 5.24 -10.00
C VAL A 188 34.98 6.19 -9.71
N LYS A 189 34.73 7.11 -10.65
CA LYS A 189 33.56 8.00 -10.62
C LYS A 189 32.56 7.53 -11.67
N LYS A 190 31.35 7.14 -11.22
CA LYS A 190 30.25 6.73 -12.11
C LYS A 190 29.01 7.56 -11.83
N PRO A 191 28.34 8.09 -12.86
CA PRO A 191 27.02 8.68 -12.68
C PRO A 191 26.01 7.59 -12.30
N VAL A 192 25.17 7.88 -11.30
CA VAL A 192 24.07 7.00 -10.89
C VAL A 192 22.77 7.76 -11.05
N THR A 193 21.80 7.14 -11.71
CA THR A 193 20.46 7.71 -11.88
C THR A 193 19.47 6.97 -10.98
N ARG A 194 18.75 7.72 -10.14
CA ARG A 194 17.64 7.19 -9.34
C ARG A 194 16.32 7.55 -10.00
N ARG A 195 15.49 6.55 -10.29
CA ARG A 195 14.14 6.76 -10.83
C ARG A 195 13.16 7.11 -9.71
N PRO A 196 12.13 7.93 -9.98
CA PRO A 196 11.08 8.20 -9.01
C PRO A 196 10.28 6.92 -8.70
N PRO A 197 9.70 6.80 -7.49
CA PRO A 197 8.79 5.72 -7.17
C PRO A 197 7.51 5.80 -8.00
N ALA A 198 6.79 4.69 -8.09
CA ALA A 198 5.45 4.65 -8.68
C ALA A 198 4.43 5.43 -7.83
N PRO A 199 3.29 5.84 -8.41
CA PRO A 199 2.12 6.30 -7.68
C PRO A 199 1.67 5.31 -6.60
N PHE A 200 0.89 5.79 -5.64
CA PHE A 200 0.51 5.00 -4.49
C PHE A 200 -0.58 3.97 -4.82
N THR A 201 -0.28 2.69 -4.57
CA THR A 201 -1.29 1.68 -4.26
C THR A 201 -1.67 1.73 -2.77
N THR A 202 -2.73 1.03 -2.36
CA THR A 202 -3.10 0.88 -0.94
C THR A 202 -1.94 0.38 -0.08
N SER A 203 -1.18 -0.60 -0.57
CA SER A 203 -0.07 -1.20 0.17
C SER A 203 1.09 -0.22 0.36
N THR A 204 1.51 0.44 -0.72
CA THR A 204 2.59 1.43 -0.67
C THR A 204 2.22 2.67 0.12
N LEU A 205 0.96 3.10 0.07
CA LEU A 205 0.45 4.21 0.89
C LEU A 205 0.54 3.86 2.38
N GLN A 206 0.10 2.66 2.77
CA GLN A 206 0.17 2.19 4.16
C GLN A 206 1.61 2.09 4.65
N GLN A 207 2.52 1.56 3.82
CA GLN A 207 3.94 1.44 4.16
C GLN A 207 4.60 2.81 4.35
N GLU A 208 4.43 3.74 3.40
CA GLU A 208 5.02 5.08 3.50
C GLU A 208 4.39 5.89 4.65
N ALA A 209 3.09 5.76 4.90
CA ALA A 209 2.45 6.43 6.04
C ALA A 209 2.95 5.88 7.39
N ALA A 210 3.21 4.57 7.50
CA ALA A 210 3.82 3.99 8.67
C ALA A 210 5.26 4.50 8.85
N HIS A 211 6.06 4.49 7.78
CA HIS A 211 7.46 4.89 7.82
C HIS A 211 7.68 6.39 8.05
N ARG A 212 6.88 7.27 7.41
CA ARG A 212 7.07 8.72 7.47
C ARG A 212 6.21 9.43 8.50
N LEU A 213 5.02 8.92 8.79
CA LEU A 213 4.03 9.60 9.63
C LEU A 213 3.72 8.82 10.92
N ASN A 214 4.31 7.64 11.13
CA ASN A 214 4.01 6.74 12.24
C ASN A 214 2.51 6.40 12.35
N PHE A 215 1.80 6.34 11.22
CA PHE A 215 0.38 5.96 11.20
C PHE A 215 0.23 4.44 11.21
N THR A 216 -0.71 3.96 12.02
CA THR A 216 -1.19 2.57 11.89
C THR A 216 -1.98 2.43 10.58
N THR A 217 -2.01 1.22 10.02
CA THR A 217 -2.79 0.93 8.80
C THR A 217 -4.25 1.37 8.93
N ARG A 218 -4.86 1.17 10.10
CA ARG A 218 -6.23 1.64 10.40
C ARG A 218 -6.36 3.17 10.31
N ARG A 219 -5.41 3.91 10.89
CA ARG A 219 -5.44 5.38 10.85
C ARG A 219 -5.25 5.88 9.42
N THR A 220 -4.31 5.31 8.68
CA THR A 220 -4.08 5.65 7.27
C THR A 220 -5.35 5.46 6.44
N MET A 221 -6.01 4.30 6.56
CA MET A 221 -7.23 4.04 5.79
C MET A 221 -8.42 4.90 6.22
N LEU A 222 -8.51 5.27 7.50
CA LEU A 222 -9.55 6.17 7.98
C LEU A 222 -9.39 7.58 7.38
N VAL A 223 -8.16 8.11 7.40
CA VAL A 223 -7.87 9.42 6.81
C VAL A 223 -8.07 9.38 5.30
N ALA A 224 -7.59 8.34 4.62
CA ALA A 224 -7.77 8.18 3.18
C ALA A 224 -9.27 8.09 2.79
N GLN A 225 -10.10 7.38 3.56
CA GLN A 225 -11.55 7.37 3.35
C GLN A 225 -12.14 8.79 3.44
N GLN A 226 -11.75 9.58 4.45
CA GLN A 226 -12.22 10.97 4.60
C GLN A 226 -11.77 11.85 3.44
N LEU A 227 -10.54 11.68 2.96
CA LEU A 227 -10.02 12.43 1.81
C LEU A 227 -10.77 12.04 0.52
N TYR A 228 -11.14 10.76 0.36
CA TYR A 228 -11.91 10.28 -0.78
C TYR A 228 -13.37 10.77 -0.74
N GLU A 229 -14.07 10.58 0.38
CA GLU A 229 -15.48 10.98 0.57
C GLU A 229 -15.67 12.50 0.59
N GLY A 230 -14.64 13.21 1.02
CA GLY A 230 -14.55 14.65 0.96
C GLY A 230 -14.31 15.27 2.33
N VAL A 231 -13.52 16.36 2.31
CA VAL A 231 -13.27 17.19 3.49
C VAL A 231 -13.80 18.60 3.23
N SER A 232 -14.25 19.26 4.31
CA SER A 232 -14.74 20.64 4.23
C SER A 232 -13.58 21.60 3.98
N ILE A 233 -13.57 22.23 2.80
CA ILE A 233 -12.64 23.29 2.44
C ILE A 233 -13.46 24.54 2.13
N GLY A 234 -13.38 25.53 3.03
CA GLY A 234 -14.22 26.72 2.96
C GLY A 234 -15.70 26.36 3.11
N ARG A 235 -16.51 26.63 2.07
CA ARG A 235 -17.97 26.37 2.06
C ARG A 235 -18.36 25.11 1.29
N THR A 236 -17.39 24.35 0.77
CA THR A 236 -17.63 23.18 -0.08
C THR A 236 -16.96 21.95 0.49
N SER A 237 -17.63 20.79 0.39
CA SER A 237 -16.98 19.50 0.59
C SER A 237 -16.35 19.04 -0.72
N VAL A 238 -15.07 18.67 -0.70
CA VAL A 238 -14.30 18.30 -1.89
C VAL A 238 -13.59 16.98 -1.64
N GLY A 239 -13.78 16.01 -2.54
CA GLY A 239 -12.95 14.80 -2.61
C GLY A 239 -11.53 15.16 -3.08
N LEU A 240 -10.53 14.82 -2.28
CA LEU A 240 -9.14 15.22 -2.49
C LEU A 240 -8.27 14.13 -3.12
N ILE A 241 -8.71 12.88 -3.09
CA ILE A 241 -7.98 11.75 -3.65
C ILE A 241 -8.92 10.80 -4.41
N THR A 242 -8.33 9.98 -5.27
CA THR A 242 -8.96 8.82 -5.90
C THR A 242 -9.21 7.70 -4.88
N TYR A 243 -9.93 6.67 -5.31
CA TYR A 243 -10.33 5.55 -4.45
C TYR A 243 -9.11 4.82 -3.84
N MET A 244 -8.97 4.92 -2.51
CA MET A 244 -7.80 4.47 -1.77
C MET A 244 -7.62 2.94 -1.66
N ARG A 245 -8.58 2.14 -2.14
CA ARG A 245 -8.49 0.67 -2.20
C ARG A 245 -8.22 0.23 -3.64
N THR A 246 -6.96 0.38 -4.03
CA THR A 246 -6.45 0.14 -5.38
C THR A 246 -5.10 -0.57 -5.31
N ASP A 247 -4.90 -1.54 -6.17
CA ASP A 247 -3.60 -2.16 -6.45
C ASP A 247 -2.97 -1.62 -7.75
N SER A 248 -3.61 -0.62 -8.36
CA SER A 248 -3.15 0.01 -9.59
C SER A 248 -2.21 1.17 -9.32
N THR A 249 -1.21 1.31 -10.19
CA THR A 249 -0.29 2.46 -10.26
C THR A 249 -0.57 3.37 -11.46
N ARG A 250 -1.68 3.11 -12.17
CA ARG A 250 -2.08 3.87 -13.36
C ARG A 250 -2.62 5.24 -12.97
N LEU A 251 -2.30 6.24 -13.77
CA LEU A 251 -2.87 7.58 -13.69
C LEU A 251 -3.73 7.86 -14.93
N ALA A 252 -4.82 8.59 -14.78
CA ALA A 252 -5.63 9.08 -15.89
C ALA A 252 -4.85 10.08 -16.73
N ALA A 253 -5.20 10.17 -18.00
CA ALA A 253 -4.55 11.08 -18.94
C ALA A 253 -4.71 12.55 -18.52
N GLU A 254 -5.85 12.91 -17.94
CA GLU A 254 -6.13 14.25 -17.42
C GLU A 254 -5.23 14.56 -16.21
N ALA A 255 -5.18 13.67 -15.21
CA ALA A 255 -4.30 13.80 -14.06
C ALA A 255 -2.82 13.90 -14.46
N LEU A 256 -2.35 13.09 -15.40
CA LEU A 256 -0.99 13.17 -15.93
C LEU A 256 -0.69 14.53 -16.56
N THR A 257 -1.64 15.10 -17.30
CA THR A 257 -1.50 16.41 -17.94
C THR A 257 -1.38 17.49 -16.87
N SER A 258 -2.31 17.53 -15.91
CA SER A 258 -2.31 18.51 -14.81
C SER A 258 -1.06 18.42 -13.94
N ILE A 259 -0.59 17.20 -13.61
CA ILE A 259 0.64 17.01 -12.82
C ILE A 259 1.86 17.54 -13.58
N ARG A 260 1.95 17.28 -14.89
CA ARG A 260 3.08 17.75 -15.71
C ARG A 260 3.11 19.27 -15.85
N GLU A 261 1.94 19.90 -16.00
CA GLU A 261 1.80 21.35 -16.00
C GLU A 261 2.22 21.93 -14.65
N PHE A 262 1.72 21.37 -13.55
CA PHE A 262 2.08 21.77 -12.19
C PHE A 262 3.59 21.68 -11.94
N VAL A 263 4.22 20.57 -12.31
CA VAL A 263 5.67 20.37 -12.16
C VAL A 263 6.45 21.39 -13.00
N SER A 264 6.02 21.63 -14.24
CA SER A 264 6.70 22.58 -15.14
C SER A 264 6.58 24.02 -14.65
N GLN A 265 5.43 24.40 -14.08
CA GLN A 265 5.19 25.74 -13.53
C GLN A 265 5.91 25.99 -12.21
N LEU A 266 5.89 25.01 -11.30
CA LEU A 266 6.43 25.20 -9.94
C LEU A 266 7.94 24.93 -9.85
N PHE A 267 8.44 23.93 -10.57
CA PHE A 267 9.85 23.49 -10.49
C PHE A 267 10.64 23.78 -11.77
N GLY A 268 9.98 24.04 -12.89
CA GLY A 268 10.61 24.31 -14.18
C GLY A 268 10.63 23.10 -15.11
N GLY A 269 10.78 23.36 -16.43
CA GLY A 269 10.70 22.34 -17.47
C GLY A 269 11.75 21.22 -17.36
N GLU A 270 12.91 21.50 -16.77
CA GLU A 270 13.99 20.52 -16.58
C GLU A 270 13.62 19.40 -15.58
N TYR A 271 12.68 19.68 -14.67
CA TYR A 271 12.17 18.71 -13.70
C TYR A 271 10.98 17.89 -14.24
N CYS A 272 10.43 18.27 -15.39
CA CYS A 272 9.34 17.55 -16.04
C CYS A 272 9.92 16.62 -17.13
N PRO A 273 9.81 15.29 -16.98
CA PRO A 273 10.30 14.35 -17.99
C PRO A 273 9.69 14.64 -19.37
N ALA A 274 10.49 14.53 -20.44
CA ALA A 274 10.02 14.80 -21.80
C ALA A 274 8.81 13.92 -22.21
N LYS A 275 8.73 12.69 -21.70
CA LYS A 275 7.60 11.77 -21.89
C LYS A 275 6.94 11.45 -20.54
N PRO A 276 5.61 11.21 -20.50
CA PRO A 276 4.96 10.71 -19.30
C PRO A 276 5.58 9.40 -18.81
N ASN A 277 5.73 9.27 -17.49
CA ASN A 277 6.18 8.04 -16.86
C ASN A 277 4.98 7.12 -16.65
N PHE A 278 5.00 5.96 -17.30
CA PHE A 278 4.02 4.91 -17.08
C PHE A 278 4.60 3.83 -16.17
N PHE A 279 3.80 3.40 -15.20
CA PHE A 279 4.15 2.34 -14.26
C PHE A 279 3.27 1.14 -14.58
N SER A 280 3.87 -0.04 -14.70
CA SER A 280 3.15 -1.29 -14.98
C SER A 280 2.78 -1.97 -13.67
N ASN A 281 1.54 -2.47 -13.59
CA ASN A 281 1.12 -3.35 -12.53
C ASN A 281 1.73 -4.75 -12.78
N LYS A 282 2.28 -5.38 -11.74
CA LYS A 282 2.81 -6.76 -11.83
C LYS A 282 1.73 -7.85 -11.71
N ASN A 283 0.50 -7.50 -11.30
CA ASN A 283 -0.56 -8.47 -10.99
C ASN A 283 -1.87 -8.14 -11.73
N ASN A 284 -2.46 -9.15 -12.38
CA ASN A 284 -3.70 -9.11 -13.18
C ASN A 284 -5.01 -9.02 -12.36
N ALA A 285 -5.01 -8.41 -11.18
CA ALA A 285 -6.23 -8.32 -10.36
C ALA A 285 -6.85 -6.92 -10.53
N GLN A 286 -8.06 -6.86 -11.09
CA GLN A 286 -8.92 -5.66 -11.13
C GLN A 286 -8.22 -4.38 -11.62
N ASP A 287 -7.72 -4.42 -12.86
CA ASP A 287 -7.04 -3.34 -13.60
C ASP A 287 -7.94 -2.12 -13.94
N ALA A 288 -9.05 -1.95 -13.21
CA ALA A 288 -10.06 -0.91 -13.41
C ALA A 288 -9.84 0.33 -12.53
N HIS A 289 -8.79 0.35 -11.70
CA HIS A 289 -8.57 1.41 -10.72
C HIS A 289 -7.42 2.36 -11.11
N GLU A 290 -7.55 3.60 -10.67
CA GLU A 290 -6.51 4.63 -10.75
C GLU A 290 -5.76 4.71 -9.41
N ALA A 291 -4.53 5.23 -9.45
CA ALA A 291 -3.71 5.55 -8.29
C ALA A 291 -3.93 6.96 -7.74
#